data_AF-A0A2C5Z8D3-F1
#
_entry.id   AF-A0A2C5Z8D3-F1
#
_cell.length_a   1.000
_cell.length_b   1.000
_cell.length_c   1.000
_cell.angle_alpha   90.00
_cell.angle_beta   90.00
_cell.angle_gamma   90.00
#
_symmetry.space_group_name_H-M   'P 1'
#
loop_
_entity.id
_entity.type
_entity.pdbx_description
1 polymer ?
#
loop_
_entity_poly.entity_id
_entity_poly.type
_entity_poly.pdbx_seq_one_letter_code
_entity_poly.pdbx_strand_id
1 'polypeptide(L)'
;MYLLAKHPHVQELLYHEVVQTNTSEPSQELLQEMKLLTAVILESLRLMPPIGQLVNRRAAQDTFLGTNMYIPRGTYLGYNSYSTNRDPQAWGPDPDAFVPQRWGATMAEIQKSYRRRRARAEFISFHGGRRACLGERFAMLQLKVSLFVLIKSLRWRLDPSWKDQITPAGPICPRALKLIIESRDGLEG
;
A
#
# COMPACT_ATOMS: atom_id res chain seq x y z
N MET A 1 -3.52 -0.57 9.27
CA MET A 1 -3.90 -0.02 10.60
C MET A 1 -3.19 1.30 10.91
N TYR A 2 -1.85 1.36 11.00
CA TYR A 2 -1.08 2.57 11.36
C TYR A 2 -1.46 3.85 10.59
N LEU A 3 -1.49 3.81 9.26
CA LEU A 3 -1.82 4.99 8.45
C LEU A 3 -3.25 5.49 8.75
N LEU A 4 -4.22 4.59 8.89
CA LEU A 4 -5.58 4.96 9.28
C LEU A 4 -5.64 5.51 10.71
N ALA A 5 -4.79 5.04 11.63
CA ALA A 5 -4.68 5.58 12.98
C ALA A 5 -4.13 7.03 12.99
N LYS A 6 -3.22 7.35 12.07
CA LYS A 6 -2.71 8.71 11.83
C LYS A 6 -3.70 9.61 11.07
N HIS A 7 -4.64 9.01 10.34
CA HIS A 7 -5.59 9.72 9.49
C HIS A 7 -7.04 9.31 9.84
N PRO A 8 -7.55 9.71 11.02
CA PRO A 8 -8.87 9.30 11.49
C PRO A 8 -10.00 9.72 10.55
N HIS A 9 -9.86 10.84 9.84
CA HIS A 9 -10.84 11.25 8.82
C HIS A 9 -10.95 10.24 7.66
N VAL A 10 -9.83 9.65 7.21
CA VAL A 10 -9.85 8.60 6.17
C VAL A 10 -10.46 7.33 6.73
N GLN A 11 -10.17 6.99 7.99
CA GLN A 11 -10.78 5.84 8.65
C GLN A 11 -12.30 5.96 8.70
N GLU A 12 -12.82 7.15 8.99
CA GLU A 12 -14.27 7.39 9.03
C GLU A 12 -14.91 7.37 7.64
N LEU A 13 -14.27 7.97 6.63
CA LEU A 13 -14.75 7.87 5.25
C LEU A 13 -14.78 6.41 4.76
N LEU A 14 -13.78 5.62 5.13
CA LEU A 14 -13.74 4.19 4.80
C LEU A 14 -14.82 3.41 5.55
N TYR A 15 -15.11 3.76 6.81
CA TYR A 15 -16.23 3.19 7.55
C TYR A 15 -17.56 3.44 6.85
N HIS A 16 -17.82 4.68 6.43
CA HIS A 16 -19.03 5.01 5.68
C HIS A 16 -19.17 4.20 4.38
N GLU A 17 -18.09 4.02 3.61
CA GLU A 17 -18.11 3.15 2.41
C GLU A 17 -18.44 1.69 2.77
N VAL A 18 -17.89 1.18 3.88
CA VAL A 18 -18.11 -0.19 4.34
C VAL A 18 -19.56 -0.42 4.80
N VAL A 19 -20.12 0.44 5.64
CA VAL A 19 -21.48 0.25 6.16
C VAL A 19 -22.56 0.39 5.10
N GLN A 20 -22.33 1.23 4.08
CA GLN A 20 -23.24 1.36 2.93
C GLN A 20 -23.44 0.04 2.16
N THR A 21 -22.55 -0.94 2.31
CA THR A 21 -22.72 -2.25 1.67
C THR A 21 -23.80 -3.12 2.32
N ASN A 22 -24.24 -2.80 3.54
CA ASN A 22 -25.25 -3.55 4.31
C ASN A 22 -24.94 -5.06 4.45
N THR A 23 -23.67 -5.47 4.42
CA THR A 23 -23.25 -6.87 4.63
C THR A 23 -22.10 -6.98 5.62
N SER A 24 -22.07 -8.04 6.43
CA SER A 24 -20.91 -8.45 7.24
C SER A 24 -19.98 -9.40 6.49
N GLU A 25 -20.47 -10.02 5.42
CA GLU A 25 -19.78 -11.02 4.61
C GLU A 25 -19.69 -10.52 3.17
N PRO A 26 -18.64 -9.76 2.83
CA PRO A 26 -18.54 -9.17 1.50
C PRO A 26 -18.14 -10.23 0.47
N SER A 27 -18.86 -10.28 -0.67
CA SER A 27 -18.45 -11.10 -1.80
C SER A 27 -17.18 -10.54 -2.46
N GLN A 28 -16.51 -11.37 -3.26
CA GLN A 28 -15.34 -10.92 -4.00
C GLN A 28 -15.68 -9.78 -4.97
N GLU A 29 -16.84 -9.87 -5.64
CA GLU A 29 -17.34 -8.88 -6.60
C GLU A 29 -17.58 -7.53 -5.91
N LEU A 30 -18.21 -7.54 -4.72
CA LEU A 30 -18.41 -6.35 -3.93
C LEU A 30 -17.06 -5.69 -3.58
N LEU A 31 -16.11 -6.48 -3.04
CA LEU A 31 -14.78 -5.97 -2.69
C LEU A 31 -14.01 -5.43 -3.89
N GLN A 32 -14.26 -5.93 -5.11
CA GLN A 32 -13.65 -5.43 -6.33
C GLN A 32 -14.14 -4.03 -6.70
N GLU A 33 -15.36 -3.65 -6.31
CA GLU A 33 -15.96 -2.34 -6.58
C GLU A 33 -15.76 -1.30 -5.47
N MET A 34 -15.27 -1.69 -4.28
CA MET A 34 -14.99 -0.77 -3.17
C MET A 34 -13.79 0.14 -3.44
N LYS A 35 -14.07 1.38 -3.86
CA LYS A 35 -13.09 2.37 -4.34
C LYS A 35 -12.14 2.85 -3.26
N LEU A 36 -12.65 3.34 -2.13
CA LEU A 36 -11.84 3.93 -1.08
C LEU A 36 -11.06 2.83 -0.35
N LEU A 37 -11.66 1.67 -0.12
CA LEU A 37 -10.98 0.48 0.40
C LEU A 37 -9.76 0.12 -0.46
N THR A 38 -9.95 0.03 -1.78
CA THR A 38 -8.86 -0.28 -2.71
C THR A 38 -7.79 0.81 -2.71
N ALA A 39 -8.20 2.08 -2.76
CA ALA A 39 -7.29 3.22 -2.75
C ALA A 39 -6.46 3.31 -1.45
N VAL A 40 -7.07 3.06 -0.29
CA VAL A 40 -6.40 3.02 1.01
C VAL A 40 -5.34 1.92 1.05
N ILE A 41 -5.64 0.74 0.53
CA ILE A 41 -4.68 -0.38 0.47
C ILE A 41 -3.51 -0.03 -0.45
N LEU A 42 -3.79 0.47 -1.65
CA LEU A 42 -2.74 0.83 -2.61
C LEU A 42 -1.84 1.95 -2.09
N GLU A 43 -2.43 2.98 -1.48
CA GLU A 43 -1.68 4.09 -0.88
C GLU A 43 -0.87 3.63 0.33
N SER A 44 -1.40 2.68 1.11
CA SER A 44 -0.65 2.06 2.21
C SER A 44 0.55 1.29 1.70
N LEU A 45 0.40 0.50 0.64
CA LEU A 45 1.49 -0.25 0.01
C LEU A 45 2.52 0.66 -0.67
N ARG A 46 2.09 1.83 -1.14
CA ARG A 46 2.98 2.84 -1.72
C ARG A 46 3.91 3.41 -0.65
N LEU A 47 3.34 3.90 0.44
CA LEU A 47 4.11 4.51 1.54
C LEU A 47 4.86 3.46 2.36
N MET A 48 4.28 2.30 2.60
CA MET A 48 4.83 1.25 3.47
C MET A 48 4.99 -0.05 2.68
N PRO A 49 5.87 -0.10 1.66
CA PRO A 49 6.10 -1.33 0.92
C PRO A 49 6.74 -2.38 1.86
N PRO A 50 6.20 -3.61 1.93
CA PRO A 50 6.76 -4.65 2.78
C PRO A 50 8.22 -4.98 2.46
N ILE A 51 8.68 -4.74 1.23
CA ILE A 51 10.09 -4.84 0.85
C ILE A 51 10.53 -3.47 0.34
N GLY A 52 11.20 -2.72 1.22
CA GLY A 52 11.67 -1.36 0.92
C GLY A 52 12.83 -1.32 -0.06
N GLN A 53 13.78 -2.24 0.07
CA GLN A 53 14.91 -2.41 -0.82
C GLN A 53 15.11 -3.89 -1.11
N LEU A 54 15.38 -4.22 -2.37
CA LEU A 54 15.67 -5.58 -2.78
C LEU A 54 16.85 -5.61 -3.74
N VAL A 55 17.96 -6.23 -3.30
CA VAL A 55 19.13 -6.51 -4.13
C VAL A 55 19.12 -8.00 -4.45
N ASN A 56 18.56 -8.36 -5.61
CA ASN A 56 18.27 -9.75 -5.97
C ASN A 56 18.68 -10.12 -7.40
N ARG A 57 19.55 -9.34 -8.02
CA ARG A 57 20.13 -9.65 -9.33
C ARG A 57 21.64 -9.54 -9.25
N ARG A 58 22.31 -10.35 -10.06
CA ARG A 58 23.75 -10.27 -10.30
C ARG A 58 23.93 -10.25 -11.81
N ALA A 59 24.67 -9.26 -12.33
CA ALA A 59 24.95 -9.16 -13.75
C ALA A 59 25.71 -10.41 -14.21
N ALA A 60 25.12 -11.18 -15.13
CA ALA A 60 25.72 -12.42 -15.62
C ALA A 60 26.92 -12.17 -16.55
N GLN A 61 26.92 -11.02 -17.20
CA GLN A 61 27.92 -10.51 -18.13
C GLN A 61 27.96 -8.98 -18.03
N ASP A 62 28.97 -8.39 -18.64
CA ASP A 62 29.04 -6.94 -18.85
C ASP A 62 27.83 -6.48 -19.65
N THR A 63 27.20 -5.40 -19.20
CA THR A 63 25.96 -4.90 -19.80
C THR A 63 25.81 -3.40 -19.59
N PHE A 64 24.75 -2.82 -20.13
CA PHE A 64 24.37 -1.42 -19.88
C PHE A 64 22.95 -1.34 -19.33
N LEU A 65 22.73 -0.47 -18.34
CA LEU A 65 21.40 -0.06 -17.91
C LEU A 65 21.03 1.26 -18.62
N GLY A 66 19.98 1.20 -19.45
CA GLY A 66 19.70 2.30 -20.38
C GLY A 66 20.82 2.47 -21.40
N THR A 67 21.00 3.68 -21.92
CA THR A 67 21.97 3.94 -23.00
C THR A 67 23.41 4.11 -22.50
N ASN A 68 23.61 4.61 -21.27
CA ASN A 68 24.91 5.17 -20.87
C ASN A 68 25.50 4.59 -19.57
N MET A 69 24.83 3.66 -18.89
CA MET A 69 25.29 3.16 -17.59
C MET A 69 25.90 1.77 -17.74
N TYR A 70 27.22 1.69 -17.89
CA TYR A 70 27.93 0.41 -17.93
C TYR A 70 27.87 -0.31 -16.58
N ILE A 71 27.58 -1.61 -16.62
CA ILE A 71 27.48 -2.51 -15.47
C ILE A 71 28.41 -3.69 -15.72
N PRO A 72 29.50 -3.81 -14.94
CA PRO A 72 30.39 -4.96 -15.02
C PRO A 72 29.71 -6.27 -14.63
N ARG A 73 30.15 -7.37 -15.24
CA ARG A 73 29.82 -8.73 -14.82
C ARG A 73 30.06 -8.90 -13.32
N GLY A 74 29.13 -9.57 -12.66
CA GLY A 74 29.21 -9.88 -11.24
C GLY A 74 28.66 -8.80 -10.32
N THR A 75 28.32 -7.61 -10.84
CA THR A 75 27.69 -6.52 -10.07
C THR A 75 26.33 -6.95 -9.54
N TYR A 76 26.09 -6.73 -8.25
CA TYR A 76 24.78 -6.93 -7.64
C TYR A 76 23.88 -5.71 -7.92
N LEU A 77 22.67 -5.99 -8.38
CA LEU A 77 21.69 -4.99 -8.77
C LEU A 77 20.40 -5.18 -7.97
N GLY A 78 19.73 -4.07 -7.71
CA GLY A 78 18.50 -4.01 -6.96
C GLY A 78 17.72 -2.74 -7.23
N TYR A 79 16.64 -2.58 -6.49
CA TYR A 79 15.82 -1.38 -6.50
C TYR A 79 15.35 -1.05 -5.09
N ASN A 80 14.94 0.20 -4.90
CA ASN A 80 14.43 0.71 -3.64
C ASN A 80 12.97 1.15 -3.82
N SER A 81 12.05 0.23 -3.53
CA SER A 81 10.60 0.49 -3.58
C SER A 81 10.18 1.66 -2.72
N TYR A 82 10.81 1.84 -1.54
CA TYR A 82 10.44 2.92 -0.62
C TYR A 82 10.67 4.31 -1.25
N SER A 83 11.81 4.47 -1.93
CA SER A 83 12.21 5.71 -2.59
C SER A 83 11.48 5.91 -3.92
N THR A 84 11.39 4.86 -4.75
CA THR A 84 10.67 4.93 -6.04
C THR A 84 9.20 5.29 -5.85
N ASN A 85 8.54 4.70 -4.84
CA ASN A 85 7.16 5.00 -4.52
C ASN A 85 6.95 6.43 -3.96
N ARG A 86 8.02 7.20 -3.74
CA ARG A 86 8.05 8.57 -3.22
C ARG A 86 8.75 9.56 -4.16
N ASP A 87 9.10 9.16 -5.37
CA ASP A 87 9.71 10.07 -6.32
C ASP A 87 8.72 11.20 -6.66
N PRO A 88 9.04 12.49 -6.35
CA PRO A 88 8.16 13.60 -6.65
C PRO A 88 7.85 13.75 -8.14
N GLN A 89 8.74 13.29 -9.03
CA GLN A 89 8.50 13.31 -10.47
C GLN A 89 7.37 12.36 -10.87
N ALA A 90 7.20 11.25 -10.15
CA ALA A 90 6.15 10.27 -10.40
C ALA A 90 4.88 10.52 -9.56
N TRP A 91 5.05 11.08 -8.35
CA TRP A 91 3.98 11.15 -7.33
C TRP A 91 3.51 12.56 -6.98
N GLY A 92 4.15 13.59 -7.56
CA GLY A 92 3.81 14.99 -7.34
C GLY A 92 4.52 15.58 -6.11
N PRO A 93 4.15 16.80 -5.70
CA PRO A 93 4.87 17.56 -4.68
C PRO A 93 4.78 16.98 -3.26
N ASP A 94 3.75 16.17 -2.97
CA ASP A 94 3.50 15.58 -1.66
C ASP A 94 3.64 14.04 -1.68
N PRO A 95 4.83 13.49 -1.98
CA PRO A 95 5.03 12.06 -2.08
C PRO A 95 4.93 11.36 -0.73
N ASP A 96 5.23 12.03 0.37
CA ASP A 96 5.16 11.44 1.72
C ASP A 96 3.76 11.50 2.35
N ALA A 97 2.85 12.27 1.77
CA ALA A 97 1.49 12.38 2.26
C ALA A 97 0.66 11.13 1.94
N PHE A 98 -0.14 10.67 2.91
CA PHE A 98 -1.12 9.61 2.72
C PHE A 98 -2.39 10.18 2.09
N VAL A 99 -2.52 10.03 0.77
CA VAL A 99 -3.65 10.59 0.00
C VAL A 99 -4.27 9.49 -0.86
N PRO A 100 -5.21 8.68 -0.34
CA PRO A 100 -5.86 7.61 -1.11
C PRO A 100 -6.47 8.09 -2.44
N GLN A 101 -7.03 9.30 -2.45
CA GLN A 101 -7.68 9.91 -3.62
C GLN A 101 -6.73 10.07 -4.82
N ARG A 102 -5.40 10.03 -4.63
CA ARG A 102 -4.41 10.08 -5.73
C ARG A 102 -4.55 8.94 -6.73
N TRP A 103 -5.22 7.86 -6.35
CA TRP A 103 -5.43 6.71 -7.21
C TRP A 103 -6.57 6.92 -8.21
N GLY A 104 -7.57 7.73 -7.87
CA GLY A 104 -8.74 8.03 -8.71
C GLY A 104 -10.01 8.22 -7.89
N ALA A 105 -11.03 8.81 -8.51
CA ALA A 105 -12.35 9.01 -7.89
C ALA A 105 -13.31 7.83 -8.15
N THR A 106 -13.06 7.08 -9.22
CA THR A 106 -13.82 5.87 -9.61
C THR A 106 -12.95 4.61 -9.60
N MET A 107 -13.57 3.43 -9.51
CA MET A 107 -12.84 2.16 -9.59
C MET A 107 -12.08 2.01 -10.93
N ALA A 108 -12.68 2.45 -12.04
CA ALA A 108 -12.05 2.43 -13.35
C ALA A 108 -10.77 3.29 -13.41
N GLU A 109 -10.80 4.49 -12.82
CA GLU A 109 -9.63 5.36 -12.71
C GLU A 109 -8.55 4.76 -11.81
N ILE A 110 -8.93 4.20 -10.66
CA ILE A 110 -8.00 3.52 -9.73
C ILE A 110 -7.28 2.38 -10.45
N GLN A 111 -8.02 1.51 -11.14
CA GLN A 111 -7.42 0.41 -11.88
C GLN A 111 -6.53 0.89 -13.04
N LYS A 112 -6.94 1.96 -13.76
CA LYS A 112 -6.12 2.56 -14.82
C LYS A 112 -4.83 3.15 -14.25
N SER A 113 -4.91 3.88 -13.15
CA SER A 113 -3.77 4.46 -12.42
C SER A 113 -2.81 3.35 -11.97
N TYR A 114 -3.35 2.30 -11.34
CA TYR A 114 -2.59 1.13 -10.90
C TYR A 114 -1.81 0.48 -12.05
N ARG A 115 -2.48 0.15 -13.15
CA ARG A 115 -1.84 -0.45 -14.33
C ARG A 115 -0.76 0.47 -14.91
N ARG A 116 -1.04 1.76 -15.08
CA ARG A 116 -0.10 2.74 -15.65
C ARG A 116 1.17 2.86 -14.79
N ARG A 117 1.00 3.03 -13.47
CA ARG A 117 2.11 3.23 -12.54
C ARG A 117 3.02 2.00 -12.45
N ARG A 118 2.43 0.80 -12.50
CA ARG A 118 3.21 -0.45 -12.60
C ARG A 118 3.99 -0.54 -13.91
N ALA A 119 3.34 -0.23 -15.03
CA ALA A 119 3.99 -0.29 -16.35
C ALA A 119 5.19 0.68 -16.45
N ARG A 120 5.12 1.82 -15.76
CA ARG A 120 6.19 2.81 -15.69
C ARG A 120 7.20 2.59 -14.55
N ALA A 121 7.04 1.51 -13.78
CA ALA A 121 7.84 1.23 -12.58
C ALA A 121 7.80 2.36 -11.51
N GLU A 122 6.72 3.14 -11.46
CA GLU A 122 6.50 4.18 -10.44
C GLU A 122 5.92 3.60 -9.14
N PHE A 123 5.25 2.44 -9.24
CA PHE A 123 4.73 1.66 -8.11
C PHE A 123 5.26 0.23 -8.18
N ILE A 124 6.16 -0.14 -7.27
CA ILE A 124 6.90 -1.42 -7.33
C ILE A 124 6.80 -2.27 -6.06
N SER A 125 5.76 -2.06 -5.23
CA SER A 125 5.53 -2.82 -4.00
C SER A 125 5.24 -4.31 -4.23
N PHE A 126 4.84 -4.69 -5.44
CA PHE A 126 4.70 -6.10 -5.87
C PHE A 126 5.76 -6.50 -6.92
N HIS A 127 6.83 -5.71 -7.05
CA HIS A 127 7.88 -5.88 -8.03
C HIS A 127 7.34 -5.81 -9.48
N GLY A 128 8.14 -6.22 -10.46
CA GLY A 128 7.77 -6.13 -11.88
C GLY A 128 8.42 -7.18 -12.76
N GLY A 129 7.95 -7.24 -14.00
CA GLY A 129 8.45 -8.17 -15.03
C GLY A 129 8.25 -9.65 -14.67
N ARG A 130 9.15 -10.51 -15.16
CA ARG A 130 9.09 -11.98 -15.00
C ARG A 130 9.17 -12.48 -13.54
N ARG A 131 9.48 -11.59 -12.60
CA ARG A 131 9.62 -11.90 -11.16
C ARG A 131 8.69 -11.00 -10.31
N ALA A 132 7.61 -10.50 -10.91
CA ALA A 132 6.51 -9.89 -10.18
C ALA A 132 5.96 -10.86 -9.13
N CYS A 133 5.40 -10.31 -8.04
CA CYS A 133 4.88 -11.09 -6.93
C CYS A 133 3.74 -12.02 -7.39
N LEU A 134 3.96 -13.33 -7.32
CA LEU A 134 2.95 -14.34 -7.64
C LEU A 134 1.72 -14.22 -6.70
N GLY A 135 1.94 -13.79 -5.46
CA GLY A 135 0.91 -13.66 -4.43
C GLY A 135 0.12 -12.35 -4.47
N GLU A 136 0.36 -11.46 -5.44
CA GLU A 136 -0.27 -10.12 -5.47
C GLU A 136 -1.80 -10.19 -5.41
N ARG A 137 -2.43 -11.00 -6.27
CA ARG A 137 -3.90 -11.10 -6.33
C ARG A 137 -4.48 -11.61 -5.01
N PHE A 138 -3.84 -12.62 -4.43
CA PHE A 138 -4.24 -13.19 -3.15
C PHE A 138 -4.07 -12.17 -2.01
N ALA A 139 -2.91 -11.49 -1.95
CA ALA A 139 -2.64 -10.47 -0.94
C ALA A 139 -3.64 -9.30 -1.02
N MET A 140 -3.97 -8.82 -2.22
CA MET A 140 -4.96 -7.76 -2.38
C MET A 140 -6.35 -8.20 -1.92
N LEU A 141 -6.78 -9.44 -2.21
CA LEU A 141 -8.05 -9.97 -1.72
C LEU A 141 -8.05 -10.08 -0.20
N GLN A 142 -7.01 -10.68 0.39
CA GLN A 142 -6.89 -10.84 1.84
C GLN A 142 -6.89 -9.48 2.55
N LEU A 143 -6.14 -8.49 2.04
CA LEU A 143 -6.12 -7.13 2.60
C LEU A 143 -7.49 -6.47 2.54
N LYS A 144 -8.23 -6.64 1.43
CA LYS A 144 -9.59 -6.12 1.29
C LYS A 144 -10.55 -6.75 2.30
N VAL A 145 -10.58 -8.08 2.40
CA VAL A 145 -11.41 -8.80 3.38
C VAL A 145 -11.07 -8.37 4.81
N SER A 146 -9.79 -8.43 5.19
CA SER A 146 -9.37 -8.11 6.56
C SER A 146 -9.66 -6.66 6.91
N LEU A 147 -9.37 -5.70 6.02
CA LEU A 147 -9.60 -4.30 6.31
C LEU A 147 -11.09 -3.95 6.33
N PHE A 148 -11.91 -4.56 5.47
CA PHE A 148 -13.37 -4.44 5.52
C PHE A 148 -13.91 -4.82 6.90
N VAL A 149 -13.57 -6.03 7.38
CA VAL A 149 -14.06 -6.56 8.66
C VAL A 149 -13.58 -5.68 9.82
N LEU A 150 -12.29 -5.32 9.84
CA LEU A 150 -11.72 -4.46 10.89
C LEU A 150 -12.39 -3.09 10.94
N ILE A 151 -12.59 -2.44 9.79
CA ILE A 151 -13.21 -1.11 9.74
C ILE A 151 -14.67 -1.16 10.17
N LYS A 152 -15.41 -2.20 9.76
CA LYS A 152 -16.83 -2.35 10.12
C LYS A 152 -17.00 -2.40 11.64
N SER A 153 -16.21 -3.23 12.31
CA SER A 153 -16.41 -3.51 13.74
C SER A 153 -15.56 -2.65 14.68
N LEU A 154 -14.48 -2.02 14.20
CA LEU A 154 -13.51 -1.36 15.06
C LEU A 154 -13.19 0.05 14.59
N ARG A 155 -12.93 0.91 15.57
CA ARG A 155 -12.21 2.17 15.42
C ARG A 155 -10.89 2.07 16.16
N TRP A 156 -9.84 2.69 15.65
CA TRP A 156 -8.56 2.70 16.37
C TRP A 156 -7.77 3.97 16.13
N ARG A 157 -6.98 4.35 17.13
CA ARG A 157 -6.07 5.50 17.11
C ARG A 157 -4.71 5.13 17.69
N LEU A 158 -3.70 5.95 17.42
CA LEU A 158 -2.39 5.79 18.06
C LEU A 158 -2.52 5.96 19.57
N ASP A 159 -1.87 5.07 20.33
CA ASP A 159 -1.65 5.28 21.75
C ASP A 159 -0.69 6.48 21.93
N PRO A 160 -1.03 7.51 22.72
CA PRO A 160 -0.15 8.66 22.92
C PRO A 160 1.23 8.32 23.51
N SER A 161 1.36 7.19 24.21
CA SER A 161 2.62 6.68 24.75
C SER A 161 3.51 6.02 23.69
N TRP A 162 2.97 5.73 22.50
CA TRP A 162 3.73 5.10 21.43
C TRP A 162 4.64 6.12 20.76
N LYS A 163 5.92 5.75 20.62
CA LYS A 163 6.90 6.55 19.89
C LYS A 163 6.80 6.24 18.41
N ASP A 164 6.78 7.26 17.56
CA ASP A 164 6.72 7.07 16.12
C ASP A 164 8.04 6.51 15.59
N GLN A 165 8.07 5.20 15.38
CA GLN A 165 9.27 4.48 15.01
C GLN A 165 8.95 3.42 13.96
N ILE A 166 9.78 3.34 12.94
CA ILE A 166 9.74 2.32 11.90
C ILE A 166 10.92 1.36 12.11
N THR A 167 10.77 0.13 11.63
CA THR A 167 11.87 -0.83 11.57
C THR A 167 13.09 -0.26 10.84
N PRO A 168 14.31 -0.39 11.39
CA PRO A 168 15.53 0.14 10.75
C PRO A 168 15.99 -0.72 9.56
N ALA A 169 15.56 -1.97 9.51
CA ALA A 169 15.84 -2.94 8.45
C ALA A 169 14.72 -3.99 8.40
N GLY A 170 14.62 -4.71 7.28
CA GLY A 170 13.57 -5.71 7.06
C GLY A 170 12.28 -5.09 6.52
N PRO A 171 11.11 -5.71 6.75
CA PRO A 171 9.86 -5.13 6.28
C PRO A 171 9.61 -3.76 6.89
N ILE A 172 9.30 -2.78 6.05
CA ILE A 172 9.03 -1.41 6.50
C ILE A 172 7.69 -1.42 7.23
N CYS A 173 7.74 -1.38 8.56
CA CYS A 173 6.54 -1.37 9.39
C CYS A 173 6.77 -0.61 10.70
N PRO A 174 5.70 -0.12 11.35
CA PRO A 174 5.82 0.56 12.64
C PRO A 174 6.26 -0.44 13.72
N ARG A 175 7.39 -0.16 14.38
CA ARG A 175 7.98 -1.06 15.37
C ARG A 175 7.23 -0.93 16.70
N ALA A 176 6.79 -2.08 17.24
CA ALA A 176 6.04 -2.17 18.49
C ALA A 176 4.82 -1.23 18.53
N LEU A 177 4.06 -1.15 17.42
CA LEU A 177 2.88 -0.32 17.28
C LEU A 177 1.90 -0.54 18.44
N LYS A 178 1.55 0.53 19.16
CA LYS A 178 0.45 0.50 20.14
C LYS A 178 -0.72 1.30 19.60
N LEU A 179 -1.90 0.69 19.66
CA LEU A 179 -3.16 1.28 19.24
C LEU A 179 -4.14 1.18 20.40
N ILE A 180 -4.97 2.21 20.53
CA ILE A 180 -6.19 2.15 21.34
C ILE A 180 -7.30 1.78 20.37
N ILE A 181 -7.99 0.68 20.67
CA ILE A 181 -9.02 0.07 19.81
C ILE A 181 -10.35 0.13 20.56
N GLU A 182 -11.39 0.58 19.86
CA GLU A 182 -12.76 0.74 20.35
C GLU A 182 -13.69 -0.04 19.40
N SER A 183 -14.68 -0.75 19.95
CA SER A 183 -15.71 -1.40 19.12
C SER A 183 -16.69 -0.36 18.57
N ARG A 184 -17.13 -0.54 17.34
CA ARG A 184 -18.21 0.22 16.69
C ARG A 184 -19.58 -0.41 16.89
N ASP A 185 -19.65 -1.63 17.43
CA ASP A 185 -20.89 -2.38 17.65
C ASP A 185 -21.82 -1.71 18.71
N GLY A 186 -21.33 -0.69 19.42
CA GLY A 186 -22.11 0.14 20.35
C GLY A 186 -22.72 1.42 19.75
N LEU A 187 -22.60 1.65 18.44
CA LEU A 187 -23.16 2.83 17.74
C LEU A 187 -24.42 2.51 16.92
N GLU A 188 -24.90 1.27 16.94
CA GLU A 188 -26.15 0.81 16.32
C GLU A 188 -27.28 0.62 17.36
N GLY A 189 -27.30 1.46 18.41
CA GLY A 189 -28.38 1.55 19.40
C GLY A 189 -29.23 2.80 19.22
#